data_AF-A0A2K3K558-F1
#
_entry.id   AF-A0A2K3K558-F1
#
_cell.length_a   1.000
_cell.length_b   1.000
_cell.length_c   1.000
_cell.angle_alpha   90.00
_cell.angle_beta   90.00
_cell.angle_gamma   90.00
#
_symmetry.space_group_name_H-M   'P 1'
#
loop_
_entity.id
_entity.type
_entity.pdbx_description
1 polymer ?
#
loop_
_entity_poly.entity_id
_entity_poly.type
_entity_poly.pdbx_seq_one_letter_code
_entity_poly.pdbx_strand_id
1 'polypeptide(L)'
;SRILDNEGNPINITLVEKTNNNQIVPTSLPYPIKLEIVVLDGDFPHDENENWTNEEFNKYIVKERAGKRPLLGGEMNITMRDGIAPIGDIEFTDNSSWIRSRKFRVAVKVSHHGSNQSVRIQEGMTEAFKVKDHRGE
;
A
#
# COMPACT_ATOMS: atom_id res chain seq x y z
N SER A 1 16.29 5.06 -4.90
CA SER A 1 15.82 6.06 -3.93
C SER A 1 14.75 5.46 -3.06
N ARG A 2 14.85 5.69 -1.75
CA ARG A 2 13.86 5.27 -0.76
C ARG A 2 12.58 6.06 -0.91
N ILE A 3 11.46 5.46 -0.55
CA ILE A 3 10.17 6.14 -0.49
C ILE A 3 10.05 6.78 0.90
N LEU A 4 9.78 8.07 0.92
CA LEU A 4 9.62 8.89 2.12
C LEU A 4 8.31 9.67 1.99
N ASP A 5 7.83 10.23 3.10
CA ASP A 5 6.75 11.20 3.04
C ASP A 5 7.20 12.54 2.43
N ASN A 6 6.28 13.50 2.35
CA ASN A 6 6.54 14.82 1.76
C ASN A 6 7.54 15.67 2.58
N GLU A 7 7.79 15.32 3.84
CA GLU A 7 8.74 15.99 4.73
C GLU A 7 10.10 15.25 4.77
N GLY A 8 10.22 14.11 4.09
CA GLY A 8 11.42 13.28 4.07
C GLY A 8 11.51 12.31 5.26
N ASN A 9 10.41 12.11 6.01
CA ASN A 9 10.36 11.16 7.10
C ASN A 9 10.00 9.75 6.61
N PRO A 10 10.31 8.70 7.42
CA PRO A 10 9.79 7.36 7.19
C PRO A 10 8.25 7.33 7.19
N ILE A 11 7.69 6.49 6.34
CA ILE A 11 6.24 6.33 6.21
C ILE A 11 5.70 5.49 7.36
N ASN A 12 4.55 5.89 7.90
CA ASN A 12 3.82 5.12 8.90
C ASN A 12 2.44 4.70 8.36
N ILE A 13 2.01 3.50 8.72
CA ILE A 13 0.66 3.02 8.49
C ILE A 13 -0.13 3.18 9.77
N THR A 14 -1.33 3.75 9.68
CA THR A 14 -2.23 3.96 10.81
C THR A 14 -3.58 3.35 10.49
N LEU A 15 -4.12 2.59 11.45
CA LEU A 15 -5.47 2.08 11.38
C LEU A 15 -6.44 3.18 11.80
N VAL A 16 -7.47 3.40 10.99
CA VAL A 16 -8.49 4.41 11.24
C VAL A 16 -9.88 3.80 11.10
N GLU A 17 -10.83 4.37 11.82
CA GLU A 17 -12.25 4.05 11.72
C GLU A 17 -12.98 5.24 11.09
N LYS A 18 -13.79 4.96 10.05
CA LYS A 18 -14.70 5.93 9.45
C LYS A 18 -16.02 5.86 10.20
N THR A 19 -16.28 6.85 11.05
CA THR A 19 -17.52 6.89 11.84
C THR A 19 -18.73 7.24 10.97
N ASN A 20 -19.94 7.03 11.51
CA ASN A 20 -21.19 7.39 10.84
C ASN A 20 -21.28 8.86 10.41
N ASN A 21 -20.52 9.74 11.07
CA ASN A 21 -20.46 11.17 10.75
C ASN A 21 -19.37 11.50 9.73
N ASN A 22 -18.84 10.49 9.02
CA ASN A 22 -17.76 10.60 8.05
C ASN A 22 -16.43 11.12 8.64
N GLN A 23 -16.27 11.04 9.97
CA GLN A 23 -15.02 11.40 10.64
C GLN A 23 -14.07 10.21 10.60
N ILE A 24 -12.80 10.48 10.32
CA ILE A 24 -11.72 9.50 10.34
C ILE A 24 -11.01 9.64 11.69
N VAL A 25 -11.09 8.60 12.51
CA VAL A 25 -10.47 8.59 13.85
C VAL A 25 -9.42 7.48 13.93
N PRO A 26 -8.21 7.74 14.46
CA PRO A 26 -7.26 6.68 14.76
C PRO A 26 -7.87 5.63 15.69
N THR A 27 -7.64 4.36 15.38
CA THR A 27 -8.17 3.23 16.16
C THR A 27 -7.14 2.11 16.27
N SER A 28 -7.43 1.11 17.10
CA SER A 28 -6.53 -0.02 17.34
C SER A 28 -7.32 -1.31 17.52
N LEU A 29 -6.67 -2.43 17.22
CA LEU A 29 -7.21 -3.76 17.50
C LEU A 29 -6.56 -4.35 18.75
N PRO A 30 -7.27 -5.19 19.52
CA PRO A 30 -6.72 -5.82 20.73
C PRO A 30 -5.67 -6.90 20.43
N TYR A 31 -5.36 -7.15 19.17
CA TYR A 31 -4.39 -8.14 18.71
C TYR A 31 -3.60 -7.60 17.51
N PRO A 32 -2.37 -8.09 17.29
CA PRO A 32 -1.60 -7.70 16.12
C PRO A 32 -2.18 -8.23 14.82
N ILE A 33 -2.02 -7.45 13.76
CA ILE A 33 -2.36 -7.87 12.39
C ILE A 33 -1.12 -7.82 11.51
N LYS A 34 -1.01 -8.78 10.60
CA LYS A 34 0.02 -8.79 9.56
C LYS A 34 -0.48 -8.01 8.36
N LEU A 35 0.36 -7.12 7.87
CA LEU A 35 0.10 -6.29 6.71
C LEU A 35 1.09 -6.65 5.60
N GLU A 36 0.62 -6.56 4.37
CA GLU A 36 1.41 -6.70 3.15
C GLU A 36 1.38 -5.37 2.39
N ILE A 37 2.56 -4.86 2.06
CA ILE A 37 2.75 -3.70 1.19
C ILE A 37 2.85 -4.20 -0.24
N VAL A 38 2.00 -3.63 -1.09
CA VAL A 38 1.89 -3.98 -2.51
C VAL A 38 1.93 -2.72 -3.37
N VAL A 39 2.19 -2.93 -4.65
CA VAL A 39 2.14 -1.87 -5.67
C VAL A 39 0.88 -2.06 -6.49
N LEU A 40 0.10 -1.00 -6.67
CA LEU A 40 -1.06 -0.99 -7.57
C LEU A 40 -0.76 -0.20 -8.85
N ASP A 41 -1.48 -0.55 -9.91
CA ASP A 41 -1.56 0.28 -11.10
C ASP A 41 -2.18 1.63 -10.73
N GLY A 42 -1.59 2.73 -11.20
CA GLY A 42 -2.08 4.08 -10.94
C GLY A 42 -3.50 4.35 -11.43
N ASP A 43 -4.01 3.55 -12.38
CA ASP A 43 -5.39 3.60 -12.86
C ASP A 43 -6.39 2.81 -11.98
N PHE A 44 -5.97 2.31 -10.81
CA PHE A 44 -6.89 1.73 -9.84
C PHE A 44 -8.05 2.72 -9.55
N PRO A 45 -9.31 2.29 -9.70
CA PRO A 45 -10.45 3.18 -9.52
C PRO A 45 -10.54 3.62 -8.06
N HIS A 46 -10.34 4.91 -7.82
CA HIS A 46 -10.64 5.52 -6.53
C HIS A 46 -12.13 5.88 -6.52
N ASP A 47 -12.98 4.91 -6.16
CA ASP A 47 -14.37 5.21 -5.84
C ASP A 47 -14.39 5.97 -4.50
N GLU A 48 -15.12 7.09 -4.42
CA GLU A 48 -15.24 7.89 -3.19
C GLU A 48 -15.83 7.07 -2.03
N ASN A 49 -16.48 5.96 -2.36
CA ASN A 49 -17.07 5.02 -1.42
C ASN A 49 -16.14 3.88 -0.98
N GLU A 50 -14.92 3.80 -1.54
CA GLU A 50 -13.93 2.75 -1.26
C GLU A 50 -14.49 1.32 -1.37
N ASN A 51 -15.47 1.10 -2.24
CA ASN A 51 -16.29 -0.11 -2.23
C ASN A 51 -15.80 -1.20 -3.20
N TRP A 52 -14.52 -1.55 -3.13
CA TRP A 52 -13.96 -2.66 -3.91
C TRP A 52 -13.91 -3.97 -3.13
N THR A 53 -14.04 -5.09 -3.85
CA THR A 53 -13.79 -6.42 -3.30
C THR A 53 -12.29 -6.72 -3.21
N ASN A 54 -11.92 -7.75 -2.43
CA ASN A 54 -10.54 -8.21 -2.40
C ASN A 54 -10.06 -8.66 -3.79
N GLU A 55 -10.93 -9.29 -4.56
CA GLU A 55 -10.65 -9.79 -5.90
C GLU A 55 -10.38 -8.63 -6.86
N GLU A 56 -11.19 -7.57 -6.79
CA GLU A 56 -11.00 -6.35 -7.56
C GLU A 56 -9.68 -5.67 -7.20
N PHE A 57 -9.40 -5.49 -5.91
CA PHE A 57 -8.13 -4.94 -5.45
C PHE A 57 -6.93 -5.74 -5.95
N ASN A 58 -6.95 -7.06 -5.76
CA ASN A 58 -5.85 -7.93 -6.13
C ASN A 58 -5.58 -7.95 -7.64
N LYS A 59 -6.58 -7.69 -8.48
CA LYS A 59 -6.43 -7.63 -9.94
C LYS A 59 -5.54 -6.47 -10.40
N TYR A 60 -5.48 -5.38 -9.62
CA TYR A 60 -4.67 -4.20 -9.94
C TYR A 60 -3.28 -4.24 -9.30
N ILE A 61 -2.94 -5.29 -8.55
CA ILE A 61 -1.58 -5.46 -8.02
C ILE A 61 -0.61 -5.68 -9.18
N VAL A 62 0.37 -4.79 -9.27
CA VAL A 62 1.42 -4.84 -10.28
C VAL A 62 2.59 -5.65 -9.75
N LYS A 63 3.02 -6.63 -10.54
CA LYS A 63 4.23 -7.41 -10.32
C LYS A 63 5.37 -6.92 -11.21
N GLU A 64 6.58 -7.31 -10.87
CA GLU A 64 7.77 -7.06 -11.68
C GLU A 64 7.64 -7.61 -13.10
N ARG A 65 8.39 -7.00 -14.02
CA ARG A 65 8.53 -7.54 -15.37
C ARG A 65 9.30 -8.85 -15.35
N ALA A 66 8.99 -9.75 -16.28
CA ALA A 66 9.70 -11.02 -16.43
C ALA A 66 11.22 -10.81 -16.48
N GLY A 67 11.95 -11.53 -15.62
CA GLY A 67 13.40 -11.46 -15.52
C GLY A 67 13.96 -10.22 -14.79
N LYS A 68 13.12 -9.41 -14.15
CA LYS A 68 13.55 -8.29 -13.29
C LYS A 68 13.51 -8.68 -11.80
N ARG A 69 14.12 -7.84 -10.98
CA ARG A 69 14.01 -7.91 -9.51
C ARG A 69 12.56 -7.59 -9.09
N PRO A 70 12.14 -7.99 -7.88
CA PRO A 70 10.85 -7.57 -7.33
C PRO A 70 10.64 -6.07 -7.48
N LEU A 71 9.46 -5.65 -7.90
CA LEU A 71 9.17 -4.24 -8.23
C LEU A 71 9.40 -3.30 -7.05
N LEU A 72 9.12 -3.79 -5.84
CA LEU A 72 9.39 -3.12 -4.58
C LEU A 72 10.45 -3.94 -3.82
N GLY A 73 11.53 -3.28 -3.41
CA GLY A 73 12.53 -3.81 -2.49
C GLY A 73 12.30 -3.28 -1.08
N GLY A 74 12.76 -4.03 -0.07
CA GLY A 74 12.64 -3.66 1.35
C GLY A 74 11.89 -4.70 2.19
N GLU A 75 11.25 -4.24 3.27
CA GLU A 75 10.36 -5.03 4.10
C GLU A 75 8.90 -4.85 3.67
N MET A 76 8.35 -5.83 2.95
CA MET A 76 6.98 -5.78 2.42
C MET A 76 5.94 -6.38 3.36
N ASN A 77 6.37 -7.13 4.38
CA ASN A 77 5.49 -7.77 5.34
C ASN A 77 5.78 -7.19 6.71
N ILE A 78 4.82 -6.45 7.27
CA ILE A 78 4.98 -5.79 8.56
C ILE A 78 3.90 -6.22 9.53
N THR A 79 4.15 -6.05 10.83
CA THR A 79 3.17 -6.33 11.87
C THR A 79 2.70 -5.02 12.49
N MET A 80 1.40 -4.75 12.42
CA MET A 80 0.78 -3.62 13.10
C MET A 80 0.44 -3.98 14.55
N ARG A 81 0.72 -3.05 15.45
CA ARG A 81 0.39 -3.12 16.88
C ARG A 81 -0.17 -1.78 17.33
N ASP A 82 -1.16 -1.80 18.20
CA ASP A 82 -1.77 -0.58 18.76
C ASP A 82 -2.25 0.42 17.69
N GLY A 83 -2.65 -0.10 16.52
CA GLY A 83 -3.13 0.72 15.39
C GLY A 83 -2.04 1.38 14.54
N ILE A 84 -0.75 1.14 14.81
CA ILE A 84 0.36 1.77 14.09
C ILE A 84 1.36 0.73 13.60
N ALA A 85 1.88 0.92 12.39
CA ALA A 85 2.96 0.13 11.84
C ALA A 85 3.94 1.03 11.06
N PRO A 86 5.12 1.32 11.61
CA PRO A 86 6.18 2.01 10.87
C PRO A 86 6.64 1.14 9.70
N ILE A 87 6.82 1.75 8.54
CA ILE A 87 7.40 1.07 7.36
C ILE A 87 8.91 1.26 7.39
N GLY A 88 9.65 0.18 7.17
CA GLY A 88 11.10 0.23 6.95
C GLY A 88 11.48 0.89 5.61
N ASP A 89 12.75 0.79 5.25
CA ASP A 89 13.20 1.28 3.94
C ASP A 89 12.55 0.46 2.83
N ILE A 90 11.72 1.11 2.00
CA ILE A 90 11.19 0.55 0.77
C ILE A 90 11.64 1.38 -0.44
N GLU A 91 11.88 0.72 -1.56
CA GLU A 91 12.27 1.39 -2.81
C GLU A 91 11.73 0.69 -4.05
N PHE A 92 11.46 1.45 -5.10
CA PHE A 92 11.14 0.88 -6.41
C PHE A 92 12.41 0.46 -7.14
N THR A 93 12.39 -0.73 -7.73
CA THR A 93 13.51 -1.28 -8.51
C THR A 93 13.37 -1.06 -10.01
N ASP A 94 12.21 -0.58 -10.46
CA ASP A 94 11.89 -0.26 -11.85
C ASP A 94 11.08 1.04 -11.91
N ASN A 95 11.13 1.72 -13.05
CA ASN A 95 10.35 2.94 -13.28
C ASN A 95 8.89 2.61 -13.61
N SER A 96 8.00 3.61 -13.67
CA SER A 96 6.59 3.39 -14.00
C SER A 96 6.27 3.50 -15.49
N SER A 97 7.23 3.81 -16.37
CA SER A 97 6.92 4.15 -17.77
C SER A 97 6.50 2.95 -18.63
N TRP A 98 6.74 1.72 -18.16
CA TRP A 98 6.42 0.49 -18.89
C TRP A 98 4.98 0.00 -18.71
N ILE A 99 4.24 0.54 -17.73
CA ILE A 99 2.81 0.27 -17.57
C ILE A 99 1.95 1.35 -18.24
N ARG A 100 0.69 1.02 -18.53
CA ARG A 100 -0.23 1.88 -19.28
C ARG A 100 -0.49 3.21 -18.59
N SER A 101 -0.77 3.21 -17.28
CA SER A 101 -1.07 4.43 -16.50
C SER A 101 0.17 5.31 -16.28
N ARG A 102 1.36 4.76 -16.53
CA ARG A 102 2.66 5.38 -16.24
C ARG A 102 2.85 5.81 -14.79
N LYS A 103 2.01 5.33 -13.87
CA LYS A 103 2.01 5.70 -12.45
C LYS A 103 1.79 4.47 -11.59
N PHE A 104 2.39 4.46 -10.41
CA PHE A 104 2.12 3.46 -9.39
C PHE A 104 1.38 4.10 -8.22
N ARG A 105 0.71 3.27 -7.41
CA ARG A 105 0.33 3.58 -6.03
C ARG A 105 1.02 2.58 -5.11
N VAL A 106 1.37 3.01 -3.91
CA VAL A 106 1.74 2.09 -2.82
C VAL A 106 0.48 1.83 -2.03
N ALA A 107 0.20 0.56 -1.75
CA ALA A 107 -0.96 0.16 -0.99
C ALA A 107 -0.60 -0.85 0.09
N VAL A 108 -1.46 -0.95 1.09
CA VAL A 108 -1.35 -1.89 2.19
C VAL A 108 -2.63 -2.69 2.32
N LYS A 109 -2.48 -4.00 2.49
CA LYS A 109 -3.58 -4.91 2.75
C LYS A 109 -3.28 -5.79 3.95
N VAL A 110 -4.32 -6.32 4.57
CA VAL A 110 -4.16 -7.37 5.57
C VAL A 110 -3.70 -8.66 4.89
N SER A 111 -2.71 -9.32 5.48
CA SER A 111 -2.31 -10.66 5.06
C SER A 111 -3.35 -11.70 5.51
N HIS A 112 -3.95 -12.42 4.56
CA HIS A 112 -5.01 -13.40 4.84
C HIS A 112 -4.52 -14.69 5.55
N HIS A 113 -3.22 -14.83 5.82
CA HIS A 113 -2.69 -16.02 6.49
C HIS A 113 -3.02 -16.03 7.99
N GLY A 114 -4.03 -16.82 8.37
CA GLY A 114 -4.31 -17.20 9.76
C GLY A 114 -5.18 -16.22 10.55
N SER A 115 -5.81 -15.25 9.88
CA SER A 115 -6.60 -14.22 10.54
C SER A 115 -8.10 -14.56 10.47
N ASN A 116 -8.66 -15.12 11.54
CA ASN A 116 -10.11 -15.20 11.75
C ASN A 116 -10.63 -13.79 12.10
N GLN A 117 -10.54 -12.85 11.17
CA GLN A 117 -10.95 -11.47 11.41
C GLN A 117 -12.47 -11.40 11.41
N SER A 118 -13.03 -11.00 12.56
CA SER A 118 -14.46 -10.72 12.72
C SER A 118 -14.89 -9.42 12.05
N VAL A 119 -13.94 -8.59 11.63
CA VAL A 119 -14.16 -7.26 11.05
C VAL A 119 -13.41 -7.14 9.73
N ARG A 120 -14.08 -6.58 8.70
CA ARG A 120 -13.47 -6.21 7.42
C ARG A 120 -12.58 -4.98 7.64
N ILE A 121 -11.28 -5.12 7.40
CA ILE A 121 -10.35 -3.99 7.31
C ILE A 121 -10.12 -3.70 5.83
N GLN A 122 -10.40 -2.47 5.42
CA GLN A 122 -10.22 -2.02 4.04
C GLN A 122 -8.75 -1.67 3.77
N GLU A 123 -8.30 -1.87 2.53
CA GLU A 123 -6.94 -1.55 2.11
C GLU A 123 -6.69 -0.04 2.09
N GLY A 124 -5.52 0.40 2.55
CA GLY A 124 -5.07 1.78 2.43
C GLY A 124 -4.17 1.95 1.20
N MET A 125 -4.22 3.09 0.52
CA MET A 125 -3.33 3.38 -0.60
C MET A 125 -2.94 4.85 -0.69
N THR A 126 -1.81 5.11 -1.31
CA THR A 126 -1.38 6.47 -1.66
C THR A 126 -2.11 7.01 -2.89
N GLU A 127 -1.96 8.30 -3.12
CA GLU A 127 -2.17 8.89 -4.45
C GLU A 127 -1.26 8.26 -5.50
N ALA A 128 -1.65 8.36 -6.77
CA ALA A 128 -0.89 7.82 -7.88
C ALA A 128 0.29 8.75 -8.25
N PHE A 129 1.51 8.20 -8.31
CA PHE A 129 2.72 8.95 -8.62
C PHE A 129 3.59 8.27 -9.68
N LYS A 130 4.41 9.08 -10.35
CA LYS A 130 5.38 8.59 -11.36
C LYS A 130 6.66 8.16 -10.67
N VAL A 131 7.17 6.99 -11.04
CA VAL A 131 8.53 6.55 -10.67
C VAL A 131 9.42 6.70 -11.89
N LYS A 132 10.47 7.51 -11.77
CA LYS A 132 11.41 7.77 -12.86
C LYS A 132 12.62 6.83 -12.77
N ASP A 133 13.22 6.54 -13.91
CA ASP A 133 14.54 5.88 -13.95
C ASP A 133 15.59 6.85 -13.39
N HIS A 134 16.61 6.31 -12.72
CA HIS A 134 17.81 7.07 -12.33
C HIS A 134 18.75 7.32 -13.52
N ARG A 135 18.59 6.58 -14.63
CA ARG A 135 19.40 6.75 -15.83
C ARG A 135 18.92 7.96 -16.64
N GLY A 136 19.44 9.15 -16.32
CA GLY A 136 19.19 10.35 -17.12
C GLY A 136 19.16 11.68 -16.37
N GLU A 137 19.62 11.73 -15.11
CA GLU A 137 20.22 12.95 -14.55
C GLU A 137 21.72 12.98 -14.84
#